data_AF-A0AAW9TZ13-F1
#
_entry.id   AF-A0AAW9TZ13-F1
#
_cell.length_a   1.000
_cell.length_b   1.000
_cell.length_c   1.000
_cell.angle_alpha   90.00
_cell.angle_beta   90.00
_cell.angle_gamma   90.00
#
_symmetry.space_group_name_H-M   'P 1'
#
loop_
_entity.id
_entity.type
_entity.pdbx_description
1 polymer ?
#
loop_
_entity_poly.entity_id
_entity_poly.type
_entity_poly.pdbx_seq_one_letter_code
_entity_poly.pdbx_strand_id
1 'polypeptide(L)'
;MAKQNTVFKDAFNRCLELFAETTTLPSEPELGQALGVSRTTVRAILARCEELSLIAWDKRSKTVLRRPEPSDYFPTAETDSLAERIERSFMRRILAGGAEPGMQINELELAREIGAGTTSVREFLIRFSRFGLIEKRPNSHWVLKGFTREFALELTEVREMFELRSAARFVSLPDQDPAWEELKKIEAVHREILADIDNRYSEFSELDERLHLLVHKSSSNRFIIDFYDVIAIVFHYHYQWNKANARERNARALEEHLDYIVALQSRDPMLAEQACRRHLKSARETLLQSIS
;
A
#
# COMPACT_ATOMS: atom_id res chain seq x y z
N MET A 1 17.21 -14.22 -23.53
CA MET A 1 17.06 -14.24 -22.06
C MET A 1 15.64 -13.84 -21.73
N ALA A 2 14.83 -14.76 -21.20
CA ALA A 2 13.40 -14.54 -20.97
C ALA A 2 13.20 -13.39 -19.98
N LYS A 3 12.32 -12.44 -20.30
CA LYS A 3 11.84 -11.41 -19.37
C LYS A 3 11.37 -12.11 -18.09
N GLN A 4 12.13 -12.02 -17.01
CA GLN A 4 11.66 -12.52 -15.71
C GLN A 4 10.38 -11.76 -15.34
N ASN A 5 9.31 -12.51 -15.07
CA ASN A 5 7.96 -12.00 -14.81
C ASN A 5 7.96 -11.15 -13.51
N THR A 6 7.16 -10.08 -13.46
CA THR A 6 6.95 -9.20 -12.29
C THR A 6 6.83 -9.98 -10.97
N VAL A 7 6.09 -11.10 -10.96
CA VAL A 7 5.92 -11.98 -9.79
C VAL A 7 7.26 -12.48 -9.23
N PHE A 8 8.24 -12.76 -10.10
CA PHE A 8 9.57 -13.15 -9.68
C PHE A 8 10.30 -11.99 -9.02
N LYS A 9 10.26 -10.81 -9.62
CA LYS A 9 11.00 -9.63 -9.15
C LYS A 9 10.48 -9.12 -7.80
N ASP A 10 9.15 -9.08 -7.65
CA ASP A 10 8.49 -8.77 -6.38
C ASP A 10 8.88 -9.78 -5.28
N ALA A 11 8.68 -11.07 -5.55
CA ALA A 11 9.01 -12.11 -4.58
C ALA A 11 10.52 -12.17 -4.27
N PHE A 12 11.38 -11.78 -5.22
CA PHE A 12 12.81 -11.64 -5.00
C PHE A 12 13.11 -10.50 -4.00
N ASN A 13 12.55 -9.30 -4.21
CA ASN A 13 12.73 -8.17 -3.29
C ASN A 13 12.25 -8.52 -1.87
N ARG A 14 11.06 -9.10 -1.74
CA ARG A 14 10.52 -9.59 -0.45
C ARG A 14 11.38 -10.67 0.18
N CYS A 15 12.03 -11.51 -0.61
CA CYS A 15 12.99 -12.51 -0.11
C CYS A 15 14.23 -11.83 0.47
N LEU A 16 14.75 -10.78 -0.16
CA LEU A 16 15.90 -10.03 0.35
C LEU A 16 15.61 -9.35 1.70
N GLU A 17 14.40 -8.86 1.93
CA GLU A 17 14.00 -8.31 3.23
C GLU A 17 14.13 -9.35 4.36
N LEU A 18 13.87 -10.63 4.09
CA LEU A 18 14.07 -11.71 5.06
C LEU A 18 15.55 -11.94 5.42
N PHE A 19 16.47 -11.53 4.54
CA PHE A 19 17.92 -11.68 4.76
C PHE A 19 18.44 -10.63 5.75
N ALA A 20 17.74 -9.50 5.88
CA ALA A 20 18.10 -8.49 6.86
C ALA A 20 17.90 -8.98 8.30
N GLU A 21 16.98 -9.93 8.50
CA GLU A 21 16.54 -10.40 9.82
C GLU A 21 17.12 -11.77 10.23
N THR A 22 17.80 -12.50 9.32
CA THR A 22 18.22 -13.89 9.59
C THR A 22 19.58 -14.26 8.97
N THR A 23 20.32 -15.17 9.62
CA THR A 23 21.60 -15.73 9.11
C THR A 23 21.43 -17.01 8.30
N THR A 24 20.29 -17.68 8.45
CA THR A 24 19.96 -18.95 7.80
C THR A 24 18.53 -18.89 7.28
N LEU A 25 18.34 -19.26 6.01
CA LEU A 25 17.02 -19.17 5.38
C LEU A 25 16.19 -20.45 5.58
N PRO A 26 14.85 -20.32 5.66
CA PRO A 26 13.96 -21.47 5.80
C PRO A 26 13.98 -22.39 4.58
N SER A 27 13.29 -23.53 4.69
CA SER A 27 13.20 -24.52 3.61
C SER A 27 12.49 -23.96 2.37
N GLU A 28 12.70 -24.58 1.18
CA GLU A 28 12.03 -24.11 -0.06
C GLU A 28 10.48 -24.08 0.06
N PRO A 29 9.82 -25.08 0.71
CA PRO A 29 8.37 -25.02 0.93
C PRO A 29 7.94 -23.86 1.82
N GLU A 30 8.67 -23.59 2.91
CA GLU A 30 8.38 -22.49 3.84
C GLU A 30 8.58 -21.13 3.18
N LEU A 31 9.66 -20.97 2.39
CA LEU A 31 9.86 -19.77 1.57
C LEU A 31 8.74 -19.60 0.55
N GLY A 32 8.28 -20.69 -0.08
CA GLY A 32 7.16 -20.64 -1.02
C GLY A 32 5.87 -20.16 -0.36
N GLN A 33 5.59 -20.63 0.85
CA GLN A 33 4.43 -20.19 1.63
C GLN A 33 4.57 -18.73 2.08
N ALA A 34 5.73 -18.34 2.62
CA ALA A 34 5.98 -16.97 3.10
C ALA A 34 5.91 -15.94 1.96
N LEU A 35 6.46 -16.28 0.78
CA LEU A 35 6.48 -15.40 -0.38
C LEU A 35 5.20 -15.49 -1.22
N GLY A 36 4.37 -16.53 -1.04
CA GLY A 36 3.16 -16.76 -1.82
C GLY A 36 3.44 -17.18 -3.27
N VAL A 37 4.58 -17.84 -3.54
CA VAL A 37 5.00 -18.24 -4.88
C VAL A 37 5.30 -19.73 -4.99
N SER A 38 5.32 -20.23 -6.22
CA SER A 38 5.62 -21.64 -6.49
C SER A 38 7.04 -22.02 -6.04
N ARG A 39 7.27 -23.29 -5.69
CA ARG A 39 8.62 -23.81 -5.39
C ARG A 39 9.62 -23.58 -6.53
N THR A 40 9.15 -23.61 -7.78
CA THR A 40 9.97 -23.30 -8.97
C THR A 40 10.45 -21.84 -8.94
N THR A 41 9.57 -20.92 -8.57
CA THR A 41 9.91 -19.50 -8.38
C THR A 41 10.90 -19.32 -7.23
N VAL A 42 10.69 -20.00 -6.09
CA VAL A 42 11.64 -19.97 -4.96
C VAL A 42 13.03 -20.42 -5.39
N ARG A 43 13.15 -21.52 -6.13
CA ARG A 43 14.45 -22.00 -6.63
C ARG A 43 15.13 -21.01 -7.57
N ALA A 44 14.36 -20.34 -8.43
CA ALA A 44 14.90 -19.29 -9.29
C ALA A 44 15.41 -18.09 -8.46
N ILE A 45 14.69 -17.71 -7.40
CA ILE A 45 15.09 -16.64 -6.49
C ILE A 45 16.40 -17.00 -5.79
N LEU A 46 16.48 -18.22 -5.24
CA LEU A 46 17.68 -18.71 -4.55
C LEU A 46 18.89 -18.80 -5.48
N ALA A 47 18.70 -19.28 -6.71
CA ALA A 47 19.75 -19.30 -7.73
C ALA A 47 20.27 -17.89 -8.02
N ARG A 48 19.37 -16.90 -8.12
CA ARG A 48 19.76 -15.50 -8.34
C ARG A 48 20.48 -14.91 -7.12
N CYS A 49 20.05 -15.24 -5.90
CA CYS A 49 20.75 -14.81 -4.69
C CYS A 49 22.17 -15.39 -4.60
N GLU A 50 22.35 -16.65 -5.02
CA GLU A 50 23.66 -17.29 -5.10
C GLU A 50 24.55 -16.61 -6.17
N GLU A 51 24.01 -16.29 -7.35
CA GLU A 51 24.72 -15.54 -8.40
C GLU A 51 25.20 -14.16 -7.90
N LEU A 52 24.40 -13.49 -7.07
CA LEU A 52 24.74 -12.19 -6.46
C LEU A 52 25.63 -12.31 -5.22
N SER A 53 26.08 -13.53 -4.89
CA SER A 53 26.88 -13.84 -3.70
C SER A 53 26.22 -13.38 -2.40
N LEU A 54 24.90 -13.37 -2.34
CA LEU A 54 24.11 -13.05 -1.15
C LEU A 54 24.00 -14.26 -0.23
N ILE A 55 23.97 -15.46 -0.80
CA ILE A 55 23.86 -16.72 -0.07
C ILE A 55 24.85 -17.76 -0.60
N ALA A 56 25.20 -18.72 0.24
CA ALA A 56 25.74 -20.01 -0.18
C ALA A 56 24.63 -21.06 -0.13
N TRP A 57 24.43 -21.78 -1.23
CA TRP A 57 23.30 -22.72 -1.38
C TRP A 57 23.76 -24.11 -1.84
N ASP A 58 23.89 -25.04 -0.89
CA ASP A 58 24.29 -26.43 -1.18
C ASP A 58 23.09 -27.39 -1.38
N LYS A 59 21.92 -26.84 -1.73
CA LYS A 59 20.59 -27.49 -1.80
C LYS A 59 20.01 -27.96 -0.45
N ARG A 60 20.83 -28.24 0.57
CA ARG A 60 20.35 -28.68 1.91
C ARG A 60 20.30 -27.52 2.91
N SER A 61 21.24 -26.61 2.82
CA SER A 61 21.40 -25.44 3.66
C SER A 61 21.49 -24.17 2.80
N LYS A 62 21.08 -23.05 3.40
CA LYS A 62 21.07 -21.72 2.78
C LYS A 62 21.62 -20.74 3.81
N THR A 63 22.87 -20.36 3.64
CA THR A 63 23.56 -19.48 4.58
C THR A 63 23.69 -18.10 3.96
N VAL A 64 23.27 -17.07 4.67
CA VAL A 64 23.40 -15.68 4.21
C VAL A 64 24.87 -15.25 4.35
N LEU A 65 25.49 -14.84 3.25
CA LEU A 65 26.91 -14.44 3.19
C LEU A 65 27.10 -12.95 3.51
N ARG A 66 26.17 -12.11 3.04
CA ARG A 66 26.16 -10.67 3.30
C ARG A 66 24.73 -10.15 3.32
N ARG A 67 24.54 -8.97 3.92
CA ARG A 67 23.27 -8.25 3.86
C ARG A 67 23.05 -7.68 2.44
N PRO A 68 21.79 -7.65 1.96
CA PRO A 68 21.46 -6.98 0.71
C PRO A 68 21.77 -5.48 0.77
N GLU A 69 22.22 -4.94 -0.34
CA GLU A 69 22.43 -3.50 -0.56
C GLU A 69 21.32 -2.97 -1.48
N PRO A 70 21.04 -1.65 -1.51
CA PRO A 70 19.98 -1.09 -2.36
C PRO A 70 20.08 -1.47 -3.85
N SER A 71 21.29 -1.70 -4.36
CA SER A 71 21.53 -2.14 -5.74
C SER A 71 21.16 -3.59 -6.03
N ASP A 72 20.97 -4.43 -5.01
CA ASP A 72 20.55 -5.83 -5.18
C ASP A 72 19.05 -5.93 -5.47
N TYR A 73 18.26 -4.94 -5.09
CA TYR A 73 16.80 -4.91 -5.27
C TYR A 73 16.43 -4.55 -6.71
N PHE A 74 15.37 -5.17 -7.24
CA PHE A 74 14.73 -4.70 -8.45
C PHE A 74 14.04 -3.35 -8.18
N PRO A 75 14.05 -2.40 -9.13
CA PRO A 75 13.31 -1.16 -9.00
C PRO A 75 11.80 -1.42 -8.84
N THR A 76 11.10 -0.62 -8.04
CA THR A 76 9.65 -0.75 -7.80
C THR A 76 8.84 -0.78 -9.10
N ALA A 77 9.24 0.01 -10.10
CA ALA A 77 8.60 0.04 -11.42
C ALA A 77 8.63 -1.31 -12.16
N GLU A 78 9.54 -2.22 -11.77
CA GLU A 78 9.66 -3.56 -12.32
C GLU A 78 8.99 -4.65 -11.47
N THR A 79 8.63 -4.34 -10.22
CA THR A 79 7.91 -5.22 -9.28
C THR A 79 6.41 -4.94 -9.22
N ASP A 80 5.95 -3.77 -9.65
CA ASP A 80 4.52 -3.45 -9.71
C ASP A 80 3.75 -4.47 -10.56
N SER A 81 2.72 -5.06 -9.97
CA SER A 81 1.73 -5.88 -10.64
C SER A 81 1.06 -5.10 -11.78
N LEU A 82 0.46 -5.82 -12.73
CA LEU A 82 -0.29 -5.17 -13.81
C LEU A 82 -1.42 -4.27 -13.28
N ALA A 83 -2.07 -4.68 -12.18
CA ALA A 83 -3.12 -3.90 -11.54
C ALA A 83 -2.60 -2.58 -10.98
N GLU A 84 -1.50 -2.60 -10.23
CA GLU A 84 -0.86 -1.40 -9.68
C GLU A 84 -0.36 -0.47 -10.79
N ARG A 85 0.18 -1.03 -11.89
CA ARG A 85 0.59 -0.24 -13.07
C ARG A 85 -0.59 0.45 -13.73
N ILE A 86 -1.74 -0.24 -13.84
CA ILE A 86 -2.98 0.35 -14.36
C ILE A 86 -3.44 1.47 -13.43
N GLU A 87 -3.52 1.20 -12.13
CA GLU A 87 -3.96 2.16 -11.12
C GLU A 87 -3.08 3.41 -11.08
N ARG A 88 -1.76 3.23 -11.01
CA ARG A 88 -0.77 4.31 -11.01
C ARG A 88 -0.88 5.18 -12.25
N SER A 89 -1.04 4.57 -13.42
CA SER A 89 -1.23 5.31 -14.67
C SER A 89 -2.55 6.08 -14.68
N PHE A 90 -3.64 5.43 -14.26
CA PHE A 90 -4.97 5.99 -14.17
C PHE A 90 -5.04 7.19 -13.22
N MET A 91 -4.55 7.02 -12.00
CA MET A 91 -4.55 8.09 -10.99
C MET A 91 -3.63 9.24 -11.40
N ARG A 92 -2.44 8.97 -11.96
CA ARG A 92 -1.57 10.02 -12.52
C ARG A 92 -2.29 10.86 -13.57
N ARG A 93 -3.04 10.22 -14.49
CA ARG A 93 -3.82 10.94 -15.51
C ARG A 93 -4.91 11.80 -14.90
N ILE A 94 -5.69 11.25 -13.96
CA ILE A 94 -6.78 12.00 -13.30
C ILE A 94 -6.21 13.23 -12.61
N LEU A 95 -5.15 13.07 -11.81
CA LEU A 95 -4.52 14.16 -11.07
C LEU A 95 -3.90 15.21 -11.99
N ALA A 96 -3.20 14.79 -13.05
CA ALA A 96 -2.62 15.71 -14.03
C ALA A 96 -3.68 16.51 -14.80
N GLY A 97 -4.88 15.94 -14.98
CA GLY A 97 -6.02 16.61 -15.59
C GLY A 97 -6.81 17.52 -14.64
N GLY A 98 -6.32 17.77 -13.42
CA GLY A 98 -7.03 18.53 -12.38
C GLY A 98 -8.19 17.78 -11.73
N ALA A 99 -8.38 16.51 -12.10
CA ALA A 99 -9.47 15.65 -11.65
C ALA A 99 -10.88 16.24 -11.81
N GLU A 100 -11.06 17.03 -12.87
CA GLU A 100 -12.30 17.74 -13.14
C GLU A 100 -13.45 16.77 -13.50
N PRO A 101 -14.66 16.98 -12.94
CA PRO A 101 -15.86 16.30 -13.41
C PRO A 101 -16.03 16.45 -14.92
N GLY A 102 -16.34 15.35 -15.60
CA GLY A 102 -16.51 15.31 -17.05
C GLY A 102 -15.26 14.91 -17.83
N MET A 103 -14.09 14.81 -17.18
CA MET A 103 -12.86 14.32 -17.82
C MET A 103 -13.11 12.93 -18.45
N GLN A 104 -12.77 12.80 -19.74
CA GLN A 104 -12.89 11.53 -20.45
C GLN A 104 -11.66 10.65 -20.19
N ILE A 105 -11.91 9.36 -19.95
CA ILE A 105 -10.89 8.34 -19.74
C ILE A 105 -11.01 7.30 -20.85
N ASN A 106 -9.93 7.15 -21.62
CA ASN A 106 -9.86 6.26 -22.77
C ASN A 106 -9.10 4.97 -22.41
N GLU A 107 -9.78 3.83 -22.50
CA GLU A 107 -9.21 2.50 -22.21
C GLU A 107 -7.98 2.18 -23.08
N LEU A 108 -8.02 2.55 -24.37
CA LEU A 108 -6.98 2.22 -25.34
C LEU A 108 -5.71 3.04 -25.09
N GLU A 109 -5.87 4.31 -24.72
CA GLU A 109 -4.72 5.16 -24.39
C GLU A 109 -4.04 4.69 -23.11
N LEU A 110 -4.83 4.41 -22.06
CA LEU A 110 -4.32 3.82 -20.82
C LEU A 110 -3.56 2.52 -21.08
N ALA A 111 -4.14 1.62 -21.90
CA ALA A 111 -3.53 0.34 -22.25
C ALA A 111 -2.21 0.51 -23.01
N ARG A 112 -2.13 1.47 -23.94
CA ARG A 112 -0.91 1.76 -24.71
C ARG A 112 0.22 2.28 -23.82
N GLU A 113 -0.08 3.20 -22.90
CA GLU A 113 0.93 3.78 -22.01
C GLU A 113 1.61 2.73 -21.12
N ILE A 114 0.84 1.78 -20.61
CA ILE A 114 1.35 0.73 -19.73
C ILE A 114 1.77 -0.54 -20.50
N GLY A 115 1.58 -0.59 -21.82
CA GLY A 115 1.84 -1.78 -22.63
C GLY A 115 1.02 -3.01 -22.19
N ALA A 116 -0.24 -2.81 -21.81
CA ALA A 116 -1.16 -3.87 -21.39
C ALA A 116 -2.27 -4.13 -22.42
N GLY A 117 -3.02 -5.21 -22.23
CA GLY A 117 -4.25 -5.45 -22.97
C GLY A 117 -5.39 -4.54 -22.50
N THR A 118 -6.22 -4.06 -23.43
CA THR A 118 -7.39 -3.23 -23.12
C THR A 118 -8.40 -3.92 -22.21
N THR A 119 -8.46 -5.25 -22.21
CA THR A 119 -9.32 -6.03 -21.32
C THR A 119 -8.99 -5.82 -19.85
N SER A 120 -7.71 -5.87 -19.47
CA SER A 120 -7.29 -5.67 -18.07
C SER A 120 -7.56 -4.24 -17.59
N VAL A 121 -7.34 -3.25 -18.46
CA VAL A 121 -7.70 -1.85 -18.16
C VAL A 121 -9.21 -1.71 -17.96
N ARG A 122 -10.01 -2.32 -18.84
CA ARG A 122 -11.48 -2.30 -18.72
C ARG A 122 -11.97 -2.95 -17.44
N GLU A 123 -11.40 -4.10 -17.05
CA GLU A 123 -11.75 -4.79 -15.80
C GLU A 123 -11.44 -3.93 -14.57
N PHE A 124 -10.28 -3.28 -14.55
CA PHE A 124 -9.92 -2.32 -13.51
C PHE A 124 -10.94 -1.17 -13.43
N LEU A 125 -11.25 -0.53 -14.56
CA LEU A 125 -12.21 0.59 -14.59
C LEU A 125 -13.63 0.18 -14.18
N ILE A 126 -14.09 -1.03 -14.57
CA ILE A 126 -15.39 -1.57 -14.11
C ILE A 126 -15.40 -1.76 -12.59
N ARG A 127 -14.30 -2.25 -12.00
CA ARG A 127 -14.21 -2.39 -10.54
C ARG A 127 -14.23 -1.02 -9.87
N PHE A 128 -13.44 -0.08 -10.38
CA PHE A 128 -13.31 1.27 -9.84
C PHE A 128 -14.60 2.08 -9.96
N SER A 129 -15.39 1.88 -11.02
CA SER A 129 -16.66 2.60 -11.23
C SER A 129 -17.72 2.31 -10.16
N ARG A 130 -17.61 1.20 -9.44
CA ARG A 130 -18.56 0.82 -8.38
C ARG A 130 -18.55 1.82 -7.22
N PHE A 131 -17.48 2.59 -7.08
CA PHE A 131 -17.33 3.62 -6.06
C PHE A 131 -17.88 4.98 -6.50
N GLY A 132 -18.45 5.10 -7.72
CA GLY A 132 -19.07 6.34 -8.18
C GLY A 132 -18.10 7.43 -8.67
N LEU A 133 -16.79 7.20 -8.62
CA LEU A 133 -15.78 8.15 -9.14
C LEU A 133 -15.74 8.22 -10.66
N ILE A 134 -16.05 7.13 -11.35
CA ILE A 134 -16.14 7.10 -12.81
C ILE A 134 -17.43 6.42 -13.25
N GLU A 135 -17.92 6.81 -14.41
CA GLU A 135 -19.13 6.28 -15.03
C GLU A 135 -18.83 5.85 -16.47
N LYS A 136 -19.33 4.69 -16.87
CA LYS A 136 -19.25 4.26 -18.27
C LYS A 136 -20.41 4.87 -19.07
N ARG A 137 -20.10 5.70 -20.07
CA ARG A 137 -21.12 6.26 -20.97
C ARG A 137 -21.40 5.31 -22.15
N PRO A 138 -22.59 5.40 -22.78
CA PRO A 138 -22.83 4.79 -24.08
C PRO A 138 -21.76 5.27 -25.07
N ASN A 139 -21.15 4.36 -25.85
CA ASN A 139 -20.00 4.60 -26.76
C ASN A 139 -18.59 4.52 -26.15
N SER A 140 -18.39 3.65 -25.15
CA SER A 140 -17.07 3.11 -24.70
C SER A 140 -16.08 4.07 -24.04
N HIS A 141 -16.44 5.33 -23.79
CA HIS A 141 -15.62 6.22 -22.98
C HIS A 141 -16.08 6.22 -21.53
N TRP A 142 -15.13 6.29 -20.63
CA TRP A 142 -15.36 6.48 -19.21
C TRP A 142 -15.33 7.97 -18.91
N VAL A 143 -16.13 8.41 -17.96
CA VAL A 143 -16.18 9.81 -17.54
C VAL A 143 -15.94 9.89 -16.06
N LEU A 144 -15.00 10.74 -15.65
CA LEU A 144 -14.75 11.08 -14.25
C LEU A 144 -15.93 11.88 -13.71
N LYS A 145 -16.49 11.46 -12.58
CA LYS A 145 -17.53 12.20 -11.84
C LYS A 145 -16.96 13.29 -10.94
N GLY A 146 -15.64 13.23 -10.73
CA GLY A 146 -14.84 14.18 -9.95
C GLY A 146 -14.71 13.74 -8.50
N PHE A 147 -13.63 14.19 -7.84
CA PHE A 147 -13.49 14.09 -6.40
C PHE A 147 -14.27 15.23 -5.75
N THR A 148 -15.60 15.14 -5.72
CA THR A 148 -16.44 16.21 -5.15
C THR A 148 -16.34 16.24 -3.63
N ARG A 149 -16.77 17.36 -3.04
CA ARG A 149 -16.90 17.50 -1.59
C ARG A 149 -17.81 16.42 -1.01
N GLU A 150 -18.92 16.15 -1.68
CA GLU A 150 -19.90 15.14 -1.28
C GLU A 150 -19.27 13.74 -1.27
N PHE A 151 -18.55 13.37 -2.33
CA PHE A 151 -17.82 12.10 -2.41
C PHE A 151 -16.81 11.96 -1.26
N ALA A 152 -16.06 13.01 -0.95
CA ALA A 152 -15.10 12.99 0.14
C ALA A 152 -15.76 12.79 1.51
N LEU A 153 -16.91 13.44 1.75
CA LEU A 153 -17.67 13.27 2.99
C LEU A 153 -18.19 11.83 3.12
N GLU A 154 -18.84 11.30 2.09
CA GLU A 154 -19.33 9.92 2.03
C GLU A 154 -18.22 8.90 2.29
N LEU A 155 -17.07 9.07 1.62
CA LEU A 155 -15.92 8.19 1.77
C LEU A 155 -15.34 8.23 3.19
N THR A 156 -15.21 9.43 3.77
CA THR A 156 -14.64 9.59 5.12
C THR A 156 -15.55 9.05 6.21
N GLU A 157 -16.87 9.07 6.03
CA GLU A 157 -17.84 8.46 6.96
C GLU A 157 -17.69 6.93 6.97
N VAL A 158 -17.62 6.30 5.78
CA VAL A 158 -17.41 4.85 5.66
C VAL A 158 -16.05 4.45 6.24
N ARG A 159 -14.99 5.23 5.96
CA ARG A 159 -13.67 5.01 6.54
C ARG A 159 -13.73 5.02 8.06
N GLU A 160 -14.37 6.00 8.68
CA GLU A 160 -14.49 6.08 10.14
C GLU A 160 -15.16 4.84 10.74
N MET A 161 -16.24 4.35 10.12
CA MET A 161 -16.90 3.13 10.58
C MET A 161 -15.97 1.91 10.55
N PHE A 162 -15.18 1.76 9.48
CA PHE A 162 -14.27 0.63 9.32
C PHE A 162 -13.10 0.70 10.29
N GLU A 163 -12.45 1.86 10.40
CA GLU A 163 -11.27 2.09 11.22
C GLU A 163 -11.56 1.86 12.70
N LEU A 164 -12.67 2.42 13.22
CA LEU A 164 -13.03 2.25 14.63
C LEU A 164 -13.36 0.80 14.96
N ARG A 165 -14.08 0.11 14.07
CA ARG A 165 -14.37 -1.32 14.23
C ARG A 165 -13.09 -2.15 14.22
N SER A 166 -12.17 -1.84 13.33
CA SER A 166 -10.87 -2.51 13.22
C SER A 166 -9.98 -2.21 14.43
N ALA A 167 -9.92 -0.97 14.91
CA ALA A 167 -9.18 -0.56 16.11
C ALA A 167 -9.63 -1.33 17.35
N ALA A 168 -10.94 -1.40 17.59
CA ALA A 168 -11.53 -2.13 18.70
C ALA A 168 -11.19 -3.64 18.65
N ARG A 169 -11.11 -4.21 17.44
CA ARG A 169 -10.70 -5.60 17.27
C ARG A 169 -9.19 -5.78 17.47
N PHE A 170 -8.38 -4.85 16.97
CA PHE A 170 -6.93 -4.87 17.07
C PHE A 170 -6.46 -4.86 18.52
N VAL A 171 -6.99 -3.95 19.36
CA VAL A 171 -6.62 -3.90 20.79
C VAL A 171 -6.95 -5.19 21.54
N SER A 172 -7.95 -5.94 21.07
CA SER A 172 -8.40 -7.21 21.64
C SER A 172 -7.62 -8.44 21.14
N LEU A 173 -6.60 -8.25 20.28
CA LEU A 173 -5.77 -9.36 19.80
C LEU A 173 -4.95 -9.99 20.93
N PRO A 174 -4.68 -11.30 20.89
CA PRO A 174 -3.76 -11.95 21.83
C PRO A 174 -2.36 -11.31 21.82
N ASP A 175 -1.63 -11.40 22.93
CA ASP A 175 -0.29 -10.82 23.06
C ASP A 175 0.72 -11.39 22.06
N GLN A 176 0.57 -12.67 21.72
CA GLN A 176 1.41 -13.38 20.76
C GLN A 176 0.99 -13.20 19.30
N ASP A 177 -0.03 -12.38 19.02
CA ASP A 177 -0.46 -12.14 17.64
C ASP A 177 0.65 -11.42 16.86
N PRO A 178 1.04 -11.90 15.65
CA PRO A 178 2.13 -11.30 14.88
C PRO A 178 1.86 -9.84 14.47
N ALA A 179 0.60 -9.38 14.50
CA ALA A 179 0.27 -8.00 14.21
C ALA A 179 0.96 -7.00 15.16
N TRP A 180 1.29 -7.40 16.38
CA TRP A 180 2.01 -6.54 17.33
C TRP A 180 3.47 -6.28 16.93
N GLU A 181 4.15 -7.28 16.38
CA GLU A 181 5.51 -7.10 15.88
C GLU A 181 5.51 -6.26 14.60
N GLU A 182 4.55 -6.49 13.70
CA GLU A 182 4.38 -5.64 12.52
C GLU A 182 4.04 -4.19 12.90
N LEU A 183 3.22 -3.96 13.93
CA LEU A 183 2.94 -2.61 14.42
C LEU A 183 4.20 -1.92 14.94
N LYS A 184 5.09 -2.63 15.66
CA LYS A 184 6.38 -2.09 16.11
C LYS A 184 7.29 -1.73 14.95
N LYS A 185 7.36 -2.58 13.92
CA LYS A 185 8.13 -2.29 12.69
C LYS A 185 7.60 -1.03 12.01
N ILE A 186 6.28 -0.92 11.87
CA ILE A 186 5.62 0.27 11.31
C ILE A 186 5.93 1.51 12.16
N GLU A 187 5.85 1.42 13.49
CA GLU A 187 6.18 2.52 14.40
C GLU A 187 7.63 3.00 14.23
N ALA A 188 8.59 2.09 14.11
CA ALA A 188 9.99 2.43 13.88
C ALA A 188 10.16 3.25 12.60
N VAL A 189 9.53 2.82 11.49
CA VAL A 189 9.56 3.56 10.22
C VAL A 189 8.92 4.95 10.35
N HIS A 190 7.81 5.09 11.11
CA HIS A 190 7.22 6.40 11.39
C HIS A 190 8.22 7.35 12.06
N ARG A 191 8.95 6.85 13.06
CA ARG A 191 9.95 7.64 13.80
C ARG A 191 11.14 8.01 12.90
N GLU A 192 11.58 7.10 12.03
CA GLU A 192 12.68 7.37 11.10
C GLU A 192 12.31 8.42 10.05
N ILE A 193 11.11 8.35 9.46
CA ILE A 193 10.64 9.36 8.51
C ILE A 193 10.50 10.72 9.20
N LEU A 194 9.93 10.75 10.41
CA LEU A 194 9.76 12.01 11.15
C LEU A 194 11.11 12.66 11.51
N ALA A 195 12.13 11.84 11.82
CA ALA A 195 13.48 12.33 12.12
C ALA A 195 14.20 12.93 10.88
N ASP A 196 13.82 12.53 9.67
CA ASP A 196 14.35 13.03 8.39
C ASP A 196 13.24 13.55 7.48
N ILE A 197 12.30 14.29 8.07
CA ILE A 197 11.06 14.69 7.41
C ILE A 197 11.32 15.56 6.16
N ASP A 198 12.41 16.33 6.14
CA ASP A 198 12.77 17.19 5.02
C ASP A 198 13.06 16.39 3.75
N ASN A 199 13.55 15.15 3.87
CA ASN A 199 13.89 14.30 2.75
C ASN A 199 12.89 13.16 2.52
N ARG A 200 12.21 12.71 3.58
CA ARG A 200 11.41 11.47 3.56
C ARG A 200 9.89 11.67 3.63
N TYR A 201 9.39 12.92 3.70
CA TYR A 201 7.94 13.18 3.82
C TYR A 201 7.07 12.53 2.74
N SER A 202 7.62 12.25 1.55
CA SER A 202 6.91 11.58 0.45
C SER A 202 6.65 10.09 0.71
N GLU A 203 7.40 9.45 1.59
CA GLU A 203 7.23 8.03 1.96
C GLU A 203 5.97 7.81 2.83
N PHE A 204 5.40 8.89 3.37
CA PHE A 204 4.24 8.82 4.27
C PHE A 204 3.02 8.11 3.66
N SER A 205 2.69 8.33 2.38
CA SER A 205 1.47 7.76 1.80
C SER A 205 1.48 6.23 1.76
N GLU A 206 2.65 5.62 1.55
CA GLU A 206 2.80 4.16 1.60
C GLU A 206 2.71 3.65 3.04
N LEU A 207 3.31 4.40 3.98
CA LEU A 207 3.28 4.04 5.40
C LEU A 207 1.89 4.16 6.03
N ASP A 208 1.10 5.16 5.60
CA ASP A 208 -0.31 5.36 5.96
C ASP A 208 -1.14 4.13 5.58
N GLU A 209 -1.07 3.73 4.31
CA GLU A 209 -1.75 2.54 3.83
C GLU A 209 -1.35 1.29 4.63
N ARG A 210 -0.05 1.14 4.91
CA ARG A 210 0.50 -0.02 5.62
C ARG A 210 -0.02 -0.12 7.06
N LEU A 211 -0.10 1.00 7.78
CA LEU A 211 -0.65 1.06 9.14
C LEU A 211 -2.14 0.69 9.15
N HIS A 212 -2.94 1.34 8.30
CA HIS A 212 -4.39 1.14 8.28
C HIS A 212 -4.76 -0.27 7.79
N LEU A 213 -4.05 -0.80 6.79
CA LEU A 213 -4.24 -2.18 6.33
C LEU A 213 -3.91 -3.21 7.43
N LEU A 214 -2.83 -2.98 8.20
CA LEU A 214 -2.50 -3.84 9.34
C LEU A 214 -3.65 -3.86 10.36
N VAL A 215 -4.17 -2.69 10.72
CA VAL A 215 -5.29 -2.58 11.65
C VAL A 215 -6.55 -3.23 11.07
N HIS A 216 -6.87 -3.01 9.81
CA HIS A 216 -8.03 -3.60 9.14
C HIS A 216 -7.99 -5.12 9.06
N LYS A 217 -6.81 -5.73 8.85
CA LYS A 217 -6.63 -7.20 8.86
C LYS A 217 -7.07 -7.84 10.17
N SER A 218 -6.97 -7.13 11.31
CA SER A 218 -7.45 -7.65 12.59
C SER A 218 -8.98 -7.83 12.63
N SER A 219 -9.73 -7.05 11.84
CA SER A 219 -11.20 -7.04 11.87
C SER A 219 -11.84 -8.40 11.58
N SER A 220 -11.11 -9.29 10.89
CA SER A 220 -11.61 -10.57 10.39
C SER A 220 -12.91 -10.42 9.57
N ASN A 221 -13.13 -9.23 8.99
CA ASN A 221 -14.31 -8.91 8.20
C ASN A 221 -13.89 -8.70 6.74
N ARG A 222 -14.20 -9.68 5.89
CA ARG A 222 -13.85 -9.64 4.46
C ARG A 222 -14.35 -8.37 3.77
N PHE A 223 -15.52 -7.84 4.16
CA PHE A 223 -16.07 -6.65 3.54
C PHE A 223 -15.26 -5.40 3.90
N ILE A 224 -14.73 -5.29 5.12
CA ILE A 224 -13.85 -4.16 5.46
C ILE A 224 -12.62 -4.18 4.55
N ILE A 225 -11.99 -5.34 4.36
CA ILE A 225 -10.83 -5.48 3.48
C ILE A 225 -11.19 -5.19 2.02
N ASP A 226 -12.24 -5.82 1.49
CA ASP A 226 -12.62 -5.71 0.08
C ASP A 226 -13.06 -4.29 -0.32
N PHE A 227 -13.63 -3.52 0.62
CA PHE A 227 -14.03 -2.12 0.37
C PHE A 227 -12.92 -1.12 0.70
N TYR A 228 -11.83 -1.55 1.35
CA TYR A 228 -10.73 -0.65 1.71
C TYR A 228 -9.92 -0.19 0.51
N ASP A 229 -9.87 -0.96 -0.59
CA ASP A 229 -9.10 -0.64 -1.79
C ASP A 229 -9.32 0.80 -2.28
N VAL A 230 -10.59 1.27 -2.38
CA VAL A 230 -10.84 2.65 -2.82
C VAL A 230 -10.38 3.68 -1.80
N ILE A 231 -10.53 3.39 -0.51
CA ILE A 231 -10.12 4.30 0.56
C ILE A 231 -8.59 4.45 0.50
N ALA A 232 -7.87 3.33 0.40
CA ALA A 232 -6.41 3.31 0.26
C ALA A 232 -5.97 4.13 -0.95
N ILE A 233 -6.54 3.89 -2.14
CA ILE A 233 -6.22 4.65 -3.36
C ILE A 233 -6.44 6.14 -3.13
N VAL A 234 -7.62 6.55 -2.65
CA VAL A 234 -7.93 7.98 -2.49
C VAL A 234 -6.98 8.66 -1.52
N PHE A 235 -6.72 8.07 -0.36
CA PHE A 235 -5.81 8.67 0.63
C PHE A 235 -4.34 8.63 0.20
N HIS A 236 -3.89 7.55 -0.46
CA HIS A 236 -2.55 7.45 -1.04
C HIS A 236 -2.26 8.63 -1.99
N TYR A 237 -3.16 8.88 -2.95
CA TYR A 237 -2.98 9.95 -3.92
C TYR A 237 -3.31 11.33 -3.35
N HIS A 238 -4.25 11.45 -2.42
CA HIS A 238 -4.55 12.72 -1.73
C HIS A 238 -3.31 13.31 -1.07
N TYR A 239 -2.54 12.50 -0.32
CA TYR A 239 -1.32 12.95 0.34
C TYR A 239 -0.18 13.32 -0.64
N GLN A 240 -0.32 12.99 -1.92
CA GLN A 240 0.62 13.36 -2.99
C GLN A 240 0.13 14.52 -3.88
N TRP A 241 -1.17 14.84 -3.85
CA TRP A 241 -1.81 15.77 -4.79
C TRP A 241 -1.32 17.19 -4.62
N ASN A 242 -1.48 17.75 -3.42
CA ASN A 242 -1.07 19.12 -3.14
C ASN A 242 0.32 19.12 -2.49
N LYS A 243 1.32 19.53 -3.27
CA LYS A 243 2.70 19.70 -2.78
C LYS A 243 2.86 20.90 -1.86
N ALA A 244 1.98 21.91 -1.98
CA ALA A 244 1.98 23.02 -1.05
C ALA A 244 1.63 22.49 0.34
N ASN A 245 2.52 22.73 1.31
CA ASN A 245 2.45 22.26 2.68
C ASN A 245 2.46 20.72 2.85
N ALA A 246 2.86 19.95 1.83
CA ALA A 246 2.93 18.50 1.93
C ALA A 246 3.83 18.04 3.08
N ARG A 247 4.93 18.75 3.31
CA ARG A 247 5.86 18.50 4.41
C ARG A 247 5.16 18.65 5.77
N GLU A 248 4.60 19.84 6.07
CA GLU A 248 3.96 20.06 7.37
C GLU A 248 2.73 19.17 7.58
N ARG A 249 1.93 18.96 6.54
CA ARG A 249 0.77 18.05 6.58
C ARG A 249 1.19 16.62 6.93
N ASN A 250 2.16 16.07 6.21
CA ASN A 250 2.58 14.69 6.39
C ASN A 250 3.30 14.51 7.74
N ALA A 251 4.06 15.51 8.20
CA ALA A 251 4.66 15.51 9.53
C ALA A 251 3.60 15.40 10.64
N ARG A 252 2.54 16.23 10.55
CA ARG A 252 1.42 16.18 11.50
C ARG A 252 0.69 14.83 11.46
N ALA A 253 0.46 14.29 10.27
CA ALA A 253 -0.20 12.99 10.13
C ALA A 253 0.65 11.83 10.72
N LEU A 254 1.98 11.88 10.55
CA LEU A 254 2.91 10.96 11.21
C LEU A 254 2.84 11.04 12.74
N GLU A 255 2.80 12.24 13.31
CA GLU A 255 2.62 12.44 14.75
C GLU A 255 1.29 11.87 15.25
N GLU A 256 0.20 12.15 14.54
CA GLU A 256 -1.13 11.59 14.84
C GLU A 256 -1.15 10.05 14.73
N HIS A 257 -0.41 9.46 13.80
CA HIS A 257 -0.23 8.00 13.71
C HIS A 257 0.55 7.45 14.91
N LEU A 258 1.62 8.11 15.35
CA LEU A 258 2.37 7.68 16.53
C LEU A 258 1.50 7.70 17.79
N ASP A 259 0.68 8.74 17.97
CA ASP A 259 -0.31 8.80 19.04
C ASP A 259 -1.31 7.64 18.96
N TYR A 260 -1.78 7.31 17.76
CA TYR A 260 -2.69 6.21 17.53
C TYR A 260 -2.04 4.84 17.80
N ILE A 261 -0.81 4.63 17.35
CA ILE A 261 -0.03 3.41 17.61
C ILE A 261 0.15 3.20 19.11
N VAL A 262 0.55 4.25 19.85
CA VAL A 262 0.68 4.20 21.32
C VAL A 262 -0.66 3.85 21.96
N ALA A 263 -1.76 4.43 21.49
CA ALA A 263 -3.09 4.11 21.99
C ALA A 263 -3.49 2.65 21.72
N LEU A 264 -3.18 2.10 20.54
CA LEU A 264 -3.39 0.68 20.24
C LEU A 264 -2.58 -0.22 21.17
N GLN A 265 -1.30 0.10 21.39
CA GLN A 265 -0.39 -0.64 22.27
C GLN A 265 -0.83 -0.62 23.74
N SER A 266 -1.52 0.43 24.18
CA SER A 266 -2.06 0.54 25.55
C SER A 266 -3.12 -0.50 25.89
N ARG A 267 -3.71 -1.15 24.87
CA ARG A 267 -4.86 -2.08 24.98
C ARG A 267 -6.14 -1.45 25.54
N ASP A 268 -6.19 -0.13 25.67
CA ASP A 268 -7.38 0.57 26.08
C ASP A 268 -8.24 0.90 24.84
N PRO A 269 -9.43 0.29 24.68
CA PRO A 269 -10.30 0.55 23.54
C PRO A 269 -10.77 2.00 23.47
N MET A 270 -10.92 2.70 24.61
CA MET A 270 -11.33 4.10 24.63
C MET A 270 -10.20 5.01 24.14
N LEU A 271 -8.96 4.76 24.56
CA LEU A 271 -7.81 5.53 24.08
C LEU A 271 -7.60 5.31 22.58
N ALA A 272 -7.69 4.06 22.12
CA ALA A 272 -7.56 3.73 20.70
C ALA A 272 -8.66 4.40 19.86
N GLU A 273 -9.91 4.35 20.32
CA GLU A 273 -11.03 5.04 19.64
C GLU A 273 -10.79 6.55 19.57
N GLN A 274 -10.41 7.18 20.69
CA GLN A 274 -10.21 8.62 20.74
C GLN A 274 -9.07 9.07 19.82
N ALA A 275 -7.94 8.35 19.83
CA ALA A 275 -6.80 8.66 18.96
C ALA A 275 -7.17 8.46 17.48
N CYS A 276 -7.85 7.36 17.14
CA CYS A 276 -8.34 7.07 15.79
C CYS A 276 -9.26 8.21 15.29
N ARG A 277 -10.27 8.61 16.06
CA ARG A 277 -11.17 9.71 15.66
C ARG A 277 -10.46 11.04 15.46
N ARG A 278 -9.46 11.36 16.29
CA ARG A 278 -8.66 12.58 16.13
C ARG A 278 -7.92 12.58 14.79
N HIS A 279 -7.22 11.49 14.49
CA HIS A 279 -6.51 11.32 13.23
C HIS A 279 -7.48 11.40 12.03
N LEU A 280 -8.58 10.64 12.05
CA LEU A 280 -9.54 10.61 10.93
C LEU A 280 -10.22 11.97 10.69
N LYS A 281 -10.47 12.73 11.76
CA LYS A 281 -10.97 14.11 11.63
C LYS A 281 -9.96 14.99 10.89
N SER A 282 -8.69 14.93 11.26
CA SER A 282 -7.59 15.67 10.62
C SER A 282 -7.42 15.28 9.15
N ALA A 283 -7.43 13.97 8.86
CA ALA A 283 -7.35 13.43 7.51
C ALA A 283 -8.55 13.88 6.64
N ARG A 284 -9.77 13.89 7.19
CA ARG A 284 -10.96 14.42 6.50
C ARG A 284 -10.84 15.90 6.17
N GLU A 285 -10.41 16.71 7.12
CA GLU A 285 -10.22 18.16 6.91
C GLU A 285 -9.21 18.42 5.81
N THR A 286 -8.13 17.65 5.79
CA THR A 286 -7.07 17.73 4.80
C THR A 286 -7.57 17.31 3.40
N LEU A 287 -8.32 16.22 3.30
CA LEU A 287 -8.93 15.78 2.04
C LEU A 287 -9.84 16.86 1.44
N LEU A 288 -10.71 17.45 2.28
CA LEU A 288 -11.61 18.51 1.84
C LEU A 288 -10.87 19.77 1.37
N GLN A 289 -9.71 20.08 1.93
CA GLN A 289 -8.86 21.20 1.49
C GLN A 289 -8.12 20.93 0.18
N SER A 290 -7.88 19.66 -0.18
CA SER A 290 -7.25 19.32 -1.47
C SER A 290 -8.21 19.37 -2.66
N ILE A 291 -9.51 19.36 -2.38
CA ILE A 291 -10.59 19.36 -3.37
C ILE A 291 -11.08 20.78 -3.68
N SER A 292 -10.74 21.75 -2.83
CA SER A 292 -11.08 23.18 -2.96
C SER A 292 -10.03 23.96 -3.74
#